data_AF-A0A7D4AFF7-F1
#
_entry.id   AF-A0A7D4AFF7-F1
#
_cell.length_a   1.000
_cell.length_b   1.000
_cell.length_c   1.000
_cell.angle_alpha   90.00
_cell.angle_beta   90.00
_cell.angle_gamma   90.00
#
_symmetry.space_group_name_H-M   'P 1'
#
loop_
_entity.id
_entity.type
_entity.pdbx_description
1 polymer ?
#
loop_
_entity_poly.entity_id
_entity_poly.type
_entity_poly.pdbx_seq_one_letter_code
_entity_poly.pdbx_strand_id
1 'polypeptide(L)'
;MKKHAAKVPRPGCWLACHTLLGSLLVLLASGLAHGQAAATVLRKDLKKDFGAVGDGRTNDHAAFRKAADFFNQRAQTPAGAGRAVLTIPKGTYLVGQPEAAGQRTDLLHFVNCRNLSIEGADSATTEIRYADSLRYGAFDPITKKPYEAPTAYFVDASYAASLGSFLVLQGCDNVEVTSLAVNGNSGKLRVGGHWGDTGIQLGADGVFINGSRHITLRRLALHHFGRDGIQVLNHLATSLDSPALEDILLENSTFDYNGRQGLSLTSVNGFRAVNCSFSHTGRVPIPALGRPLYSNPGAGVDVEPEGGYVTNVRLERCRLVDNAGQGLVSDRYGDGPPTAKHIVLSNCLLWGLTNWSVWVRQTDFLFQNCRIYGAFITGCGLAAYPTRFVGCTFEDRPYRGQPAYGQFLLFSLQEARAMSFTNCRFVGTRHNLLLAVPAAPDSASRFQLRNCTFELSRADPPLGAPDLLAGAVLAGEITFTNNAPRAEAPPRTITLGTAGLATSVVLQAGSRLRLGAGGSRYVLPAGLQSRPGASIVVEAANELVLAAQAGQTPTLYIGPGSRIVVRKGGLLELQPHTRLVLAGELVVEEGARFYQDPLAQTQLVGRGRLRVAANASRQRPN
;
A
#
# COMPACT_ATOMS: atom_id res chain seq x y z
N MET A 1 52.75 9.46 37.86
CA MET A 1 53.56 10.09 36.80
C MET A 1 52.67 10.94 35.90
N LYS A 2 53.08 12.20 35.70
CA LYS A 2 52.71 13.26 34.74
C LYS A 2 51.50 13.02 33.78
N LYS A 3 50.41 13.78 33.92
CA LYS A 3 50.04 15.06 33.23
C LYS A 3 49.68 14.92 31.73
N HIS A 4 48.41 15.15 31.37
CA HIS A 4 47.95 16.40 30.75
C HIS A 4 46.43 16.42 30.52
N ALA A 5 45.78 17.48 31.00
CA ALA A 5 44.40 17.87 30.73
C ALA A 5 44.41 19.15 29.90
N ALA A 6 43.57 19.23 28.87
CA ALA A 6 43.35 20.43 28.07
C ALA A 6 41.96 21.02 28.37
N LYS A 7 41.95 22.28 28.80
CA LYS A 7 40.76 23.13 29.01
C LYS A 7 40.51 23.95 27.75
N VAL A 8 39.24 24.06 27.35
CA VAL A 8 38.74 25.01 26.34
C VAL A 8 37.87 26.06 27.06
N PRO A 9 38.02 27.37 26.82
CA PRO A 9 37.22 28.40 27.48
C PRO A 9 35.96 28.80 26.69
N ARG A 10 34.97 29.29 27.44
CA ARG A 10 33.68 29.86 27.02
C ARG A 10 33.81 31.34 26.58
N PRO A 11 32.81 31.90 25.85
CA PRO A 11 32.90 33.22 25.23
C PRO A 11 32.56 34.37 26.19
N GLY A 12 33.23 35.50 26.02
CA GLY A 12 33.00 36.75 26.73
C GLY A 12 32.10 37.70 25.94
N CYS A 13 31.19 38.34 26.68
CA CYS A 13 30.26 39.38 26.29
C CYS A 13 30.87 40.75 26.62
N TRP A 14 30.83 41.74 25.71
CA TRP A 14 31.06 43.16 26.02
C TRP A 14 30.16 44.06 25.17
N LEU A 15 29.40 44.92 25.86
CA LEU A 15 28.74 46.12 25.38
C LEU A 15 29.79 47.24 25.15
N ALA A 16 29.59 48.10 24.15
CA ALA A 16 29.31 49.55 24.32
C ALA A 16 29.61 50.37 23.05
N CYS A 17 28.54 51.02 22.56
CA CYS A 17 28.39 52.44 22.21
C CYS A 17 29.62 53.25 21.71
N HIS A 18 29.54 53.73 20.47
CA HIS A 18 29.90 55.11 20.12
C HIS A 18 29.15 55.61 18.88
N THR A 19 28.45 56.72 19.07
CA THR A 19 27.92 57.65 18.07
C THR A 19 29.05 58.41 17.36
N LEU A 20 28.95 58.60 16.05
CA LEU A 20 29.50 59.78 15.37
C LEU A 20 28.78 60.07 14.06
N LEU A 21 28.38 61.34 13.94
CA LEU A 21 27.72 61.98 12.81
C LEU A 21 28.54 61.92 11.52
N GLY A 22 27.81 61.91 10.41
CA GLY A 22 28.02 62.88 9.33
C GLY A 22 28.95 62.47 8.19
N SER A 23 28.35 62.13 7.04
CA SER A 23 28.78 62.59 5.72
C SER A 23 27.72 62.25 4.68
N LEU A 24 26.96 63.27 4.31
CA LEU A 24 26.04 63.31 3.17
C LEU A 24 26.87 63.73 1.95
N LEU A 25 27.17 62.83 1.00
CA LEU A 25 27.59 63.24 -0.36
C LEU A 25 27.42 62.09 -1.37
N VAL A 26 26.42 62.29 -2.24
CA VAL A 26 26.40 62.01 -3.68
C VAL A 26 26.92 60.65 -4.15
N LEU A 27 25.99 59.74 -4.43
CA LEU A 27 26.09 58.78 -5.53
C LEU A 27 24.72 58.65 -6.20
N LEU A 28 24.42 59.64 -7.04
CA LEU A 28 23.51 59.51 -8.18
C LEU A 28 24.26 58.75 -9.28
N ALA A 29 23.93 57.49 -9.51
CA ALA A 29 24.01 56.87 -10.84
C ALA A 29 23.38 55.47 -10.84
N SER A 30 22.45 55.28 -11.78
CA SER A 30 21.96 53.97 -12.26
C SER A 30 21.15 53.11 -11.27
N GLY A 31 20.05 53.68 -10.76
CA GLY A 31 18.83 52.91 -10.58
C GLY A 31 18.26 52.51 -11.95
N LEU A 32 18.95 51.62 -12.67
CA LEU A 32 18.33 50.87 -13.77
C LEU A 32 17.33 49.93 -13.11
N ALA A 33 16.10 50.40 -12.99
CA ALA A 33 14.94 49.54 -12.96
C ALA A 33 15.03 48.63 -14.18
N HIS A 34 15.68 47.48 -14.00
CA HIS A 34 15.55 46.34 -14.89
C HIS A 34 14.09 45.92 -14.72
N GLY A 35 13.20 46.56 -15.48
CA GLY A 35 11.91 45.99 -15.77
C GLY A 35 12.21 44.59 -16.28
N GLN A 36 11.92 43.58 -15.45
CA GLN A 36 11.91 42.19 -15.89
C GLN A 36 10.87 42.15 -17.01
N ALA A 37 11.32 42.33 -18.24
CA ALA A 37 10.51 42.08 -19.41
C ALA A 37 9.97 40.66 -19.23
N ALA A 38 8.63 40.53 -19.20
CA ALA A 38 7.98 39.25 -19.02
C ALA A 38 8.58 38.27 -20.03
N ALA A 39 9.27 37.24 -19.53
CA ALA A 39 10.01 36.32 -20.39
C ALA A 39 9.02 35.70 -21.39
N THR A 40 9.25 35.95 -22.68
CA THR A 40 8.39 35.44 -23.76
C THR A 40 8.32 33.91 -23.70
N VAL A 41 7.10 33.37 -23.60
CA VAL A 41 6.88 31.91 -23.58
C VAL A 41 7.00 31.37 -24.99
N LEU A 42 7.90 30.41 -25.21
CA LEU A 42 8.00 29.69 -26.48
C LEU A 42 6.80 28.75 -26.63
N ARG A 43 6.07 28.84 -27.74
CA ARG A 43 4.93 27.96 -28.02
C ARG A 43 5.15 27.20 -29.32
N LYS A 44 4.89 25.90 -29.28
CA LYS A 44 4.89 25.00 -30.44
C LYS A 44 3.61 24.19 -30.48
N ASP A 45 3.09 23.95 -31.68
CA ASP A 45 1.88 23.18 -31.95
C ASP A 45 2.26 21.92 -32.75
N LEU A 46 1.84 20.75 -32.27
CA LEU A 46 2.21 19.47 -32.87
C LEU A 46 1.82 19.36 -34.35
N LYS A 47 0.67 19.91 -34.74
CA LYS A 47 0.20 19.88 -36.13
C LYS A 47 0.95 20.93 -36.97
N LYS A 48 0.97 22.18 -36.52
CA LYS A 48 1.50 23.30 -37.30
C LYS A 48 3.02 23.29 -37.43
N ASP A 49 3.73 22.99 -36.35
CA ASP A 49 5.19 23.09 -36.29
C ASP A 49 5.90 21.77 -36.65
N PHE A 50 5.26 20.63 -36.41
CA PHE A 50 5.90 19.31 -36.57
C PHE A 50 5.20 18.39 -37.57
N GLY A 51 4.06 18.81 -38.13
CA GLY A 51 3.39 18.14 -39.25
C GLY A 51 2.53 16.94 -38.87
N ALA A 52 2.09 16.83 -37.61
CA ALA A 52 1.12 15.80 -37.24
C ALA A 52 -0.26 16.07 -37.86
N VAL A 53 -0.99 15.01 -38.20
CA VAL A 53 -2.33 15.07 -38.80
C VAL A 53 -3.41 14.85 -37.74
N GLY A 54 -3.28 13.81 -36.91
CA GLY A 54 -4.24 13.50 -35.85
C GLY A 54 -5.62 13.07 -36.36
N ASP A 55 -5.67 12.30 -37.46
CA ASP A 55 -6.88 11.79 -38.13
C ASP A 55 -7.22 10.32 -37.76
N GLY A 56 -6.44 9.71 -36.88
CA GLY A 56 -6.55 8.31 -36.45
C GLY A 56 -6.07 7.29 -37.48
N ARG A 57 -5.47 7.73 -38.59
CA ARG A 57 -5.05 6.89 -39.73
C ARG A 57 -3.60 7.13 -40.10
N THR A 58 -3.20 8.39 -40.23
CA THR A 58 -1.85 8.81 -40.54
C THR A 58 -0.94 8.49 -39.35
N ASN A 59 0.22 7.89 -39.63
CA ASN A 59 1.20 7.60 -38.59
C ASN A 59 1.98 8.88 -38.22
N ASP A 60 1.62 9.47 -37.09
CA ASP A 60 2.15 10.72 -36.58
C ASP A 60 3.46 10.55 -35.79
N HIS A 61 4.00 9.34 -35.69
CA HIS A 61 5.20 9.05 -34.87
C HIS A 61 6.39 9.97 -35.22
N ALA A 62 6.61 10.27 -36.51
CA ALA A 62 7.69 11.15 -36.93
C ALA A 62 7.52 12.60 -36.44
N ALA A 63 6.28 13.09 -36.33
CA ALA A 63 6.01 14.44 -35.83
C ALA A 63 6.31 14.55 -34.33
N PHE A 64 5.98 13.52 -33.54
CA PHE A 64 6.36 13.47 -32.12
C PHE A 64 7.87 13.44 -31.93
N ARG A 65 8.61 12.62 -32.71
CA ARG A 65 10.08 12.60 -32.65
C ARG A 65 10.70 13.98 -32.96
N LYS A 66 10.23 14.64 -34.02
CA LYS A 66 10.66 16.01 -34.35
C LYS A 66 10.40 16.99 -33.22
N ALA A 67 9.26 16.87 -32.52
CA ALA A 67 8.96 17.70 -31.37
C ALA A 67 9.93 17.44 -30.21
N ALA A 68 10.20 16.18 -29.88
CA ALA A 68 11.18 15.81 -28.86
C ALA A 68 12.58 16.35 -29.19
N ASP A 69 13.05 16.12 -30.42
CA ASP A 69 14.35 16.60 -30.90
C ASP A 69 14.48 18.12 -30.77
N PHE A 70 13.44 18.87 -31.14
CA PHE A 70 13.42 20.33 -31.01
C PHE A 70 13.61 20.79 -29.56
N PHE A 71 12.90 20.20 -28.60
CA PHE A 71 13.03 20.60 -27.19
C PHE A 71 14.34 20.12 -26.55
N ASN A 72 14.87 18.98 -26.98
CA ASN A 72 16.19 18.50 -26.56
C ASN A 72 17.30 19.44 -27.04
N GLN A 73 17.28 19.84 -28.31
CA GLN A 73 18.22 20.82 -28.85
C GLN A 73 18.11 22.15 -28.10
N ARG A 74 16.88 22.61 -27.84
CA ARG A 74 16.64 23.82 -27.05
C ARG A 74 17.25 23.72 -25.65
N ALA A 75 17.14 22.58 -24.97
CA ALA A 75 17.66 22.37 -23.62
C ALA A 75 19.18 22.59 -23.51
N GLN A 76 19.92 22.38 -24.61
CA GLN A 76 21.36 22.58 -24.70
C GLN A 76 21.77 24.06 -24.85
N THR A 77 20.81 24.97 -25.01
CA THR A 77 21.06 26.41 -25.21
C THR A 77 20.67 27.23 -23.97
N PRO A 78 21.14 28.48 -23.82
CA PRO A 78 20.66 29.39 -22.78
C PRO A 78 19.14 29.60 -22.80
N ALA A 79 18.54 29.59 -24.00
CA ALA A 79 17.08 29.69 -24.17
C ALA A 79 16.33 28.52 -23.52
N GLY A 80 17.00 27.38 -23.29
CA GLY A 80 16.49 26.22 -22.58
C GLY A 80 16.01 26.52 -21.16
N ALA A 81 16.45 27.61 -20.53
CA ALA A 81 15.98 28.03 -19.21
C ALA A 81 14.60 28.73 -19.24
N GLY A 82 14.16 29.26 -20.39
CA GLY A 82 12.86 29.94 -20.50
C GLY A 82 11.67 28.98 -20.37
N ARG A 83 10.45 29.51 -20.28
CA ARG A 83 9.23 28.68 -20.33
C ARG A 83 8.92 28.27 -21.77
N ALA A 84 8.54 27.02 -21.97
CA ALA A 84 8.13 26.48 -23.26
C ALA A 84 6.85 25.64 -23.15
N VAL A 85 6.05 25.63 -24.21
CA VAL A 85 4.81 24.85 -24.30
C VAL A 85 4.76 24.10 -25.63
N LEU A 86 4.53 22.79 -25.56
CA LEU A 86 4.09 21.95 -26.67
C LEU A 86 2.58 21.73 -26.55
N THR A 87 1.81 22.27 -27.49
CA THR A 87 0.38 22.00 -27.61
C THR A 87 0.17 20.79 -28.52
N ILE A 88 -0.66 19.85 -28.07
CA ILE A 88 -1.16 18.71 -28.84
C ILE A 88 -2.65 18.97 -29.09
N PRO A 89 -3.02 19.49 -30.29
CA PRO A 89 -4.40 19.81 -30.61
C PRO A 89 -5.35 18.61 -30.52
N LYS A 90 -6.65 18.87 -30.64
CA LYS A 90 -7.66 17.82 -30.79
C LYS A 90 -7.33 16.91 -31.98
N GLY A 91 -7.47 15.60 -31.77
CA GLY A 91 -7.24 14.59 -32.79
C GLY A 91 -6.97 13.21 -32.20
N THR A 92 -6.97 12.20 -33.06
CA THR A 92 -6.46 10.87 -32.74
C THR A 92 -5.14 10.68 -33.48
N TYR A 93 -4.05 10.56 -32.75
CA TYR A 93 -2.71 10.47 -33.32
C TYR A 93 -2.26 9.01 -33.32
N LEU A 94 -2.20 8.39 -34.49
CA LEU A 94 -1.74 7.01 -34.63
C LEU A 94 -0.21 7.00 -34.57
N VAL A 95 0.40 6.19 -33.71
CA VAL A 95 1.86 6.16 -33.51
C VAL A 95 2.43 4.74 -33.48
N GLY A 96 3.75 4.63 -33.59
CA GLY A 96 4.49 3.37 -33.51
C GLY A 96 4.99 2.91 -34.87
N GLN A 97 6.13 2.21 -34.89
CA GLN A 97 6.75 1.69 -36.10
C GLN A 97 7.14 0.22 -35.87
N PRO A 98 7.12 -0.65 -36.90
CA PRO A 98 7.68 -1.99 -36.78
C PRO A 98 9.20 -1.84 -36.62
N GLU A 99 9.74 -2.13 -35.44
CA GLU A 99 11.17 -1.98 -35.19
C GLU A 99 12.00 -3.19 -35.64
N ALA A 100 13.29 -2.94 -35.86
CA ALA A 100 14.31 -3.98 -35.90
C ALA A 100 14.47 -4.59 -34.50
N ALA A 101 14.81 -5.87 -34.44
CA ALA A 101 14.97 -6.58 -33.17
C ALA A 101 15.98 -5.86 -32.25
N GLY A 102 15.63 -5.75 -30.97
CA GLY A 102 16.51 -5.17 -29.95
C GLY A 102 16.54 -3.65 -29.87
N GLN A 103 15.77 -2.94 -30.71
CA GLN A 103 15.64 -1.48 -30.58
C GLN A 103 14.48 -1.10 -29.63
N ARG A 104 14.63 0.06 -29.02
CA ARG A 104 13.62 0.74 -28.18
C ARG A 104 13.47 2.15 -28.73
N THR A 105 12.30 2.49 -29.27
CA THR A 105 12.02 3.86 -29.71
C THR A 105 10.92 4.49 -28.86
N ASP A 106 11.33 5.23 -27.85
CA ASP A 106 10.40 6.05 -27.07
C ASP A 106 9.80 7.16 -27.96
N LEU A 107 8.50 7.45 -27.78
CA LEU A 107 7.80 8.41 -28.65
C LEU A 107 8.24 9.86 -28.37
N LEU A 108 8.22 10.25 -27.10
CA LEU A 108 8.69 11.54 -26.59
C LEU A 108 9.77 11.31 -25.55
N HIS A 109 11.03 11.41 -25.97
CA HIS A 109 12.17 11.32 -25.07
C HIS A 109 12.77 12.70 -24.83
N PHE A 110 12.53 13.27 -23.65
CA PHE A 110 13.10 14.54 -23.23
C PHE A 110 14.28 14.34 -22.30
N VAL A 111 15.41 14.98 -22.64
CA VAL A 111 16.66 14.89 -21.90
C VAL A 111 17.09 16.29 -21.47
N ASN A 112 17.25 16.48 -20.16
CA ASN A 112 17.66 17.76 -19.54
C ASN A 112 16.73 18.95 -19.87
N CYS A 113 15.50 18.67 -20.34
CA CYS A 113 14.51 19.72 -20.58
C CYS A 113 14.04 20.33 -19.27
N ARG A 114 13.86 21.66 -19.27
CA ARG A 114 13.35 22.41 -18.12
C ARG A 114 12.27 23.41 -18.51
N ASN A 115 11.37 23.68 -17.57
CA ASN A 115 10.27 24.65 -17.71
C ASN A 115 9.40 24.36 -18.96
N LEU A 116 9.06 23.08 -19.16
CA LEU A 116 8.32 22.59 -20.33
C LEU A 116 6.92 22.13 -19.94
N SER A 117 5.91 22.66 -20.62
CA SER A 117 4.53 22.16 -20.53
C SER A 117 4.16 21.40 -21.81
N ILE A 118 3.55 20.23 -21.66
CA ILE A 118 2.97 19.44 -22.75
C ILE A 118 1.46 19.38 -22.52
N GLU A 119 0.72 20.03 -23.39
CA GLU A 119 -0.70 20.34 -23.18
C GLU A 119 -1.55 19.69 -24.27
N GLY A 120 -2.30 18.65 -23.91
CA GLY A 120 -3.40 18.18 -24.74
C GLY A 120 -4.59 19.14 -24.69
N ALA A 121 -5.37 19.20 -25.76
CA ALA A 121 -6.58 20.02 -25.79
C ALA A 121 -7.60 19.56 -24.73
N ASP A 122 -7.85 18.24 -24.68
CA ASP A 122 -8.67 17.57 -23.67
C ASP A 122 -8.46 16.05 -23.76
N SER A 123 -8.34 15.36 -22.61
CA SER A 123 -8.18 13.90 -22.56
C SER A 123 -9.33 13.12 -23.19
N ALA A 124 -10.53 13.70 -23.29
CA ALA A 124 -11.66 13.04 -23.96
C ALA A 124 -11.63 13.18 -25.50
N THR A 125 -10.81 14.09 -26.05
CA THR A 125 -10.80 14.40 -27.50
C THR A 125 -9.41 14.41 -28.14
N THR A 126 -8.34 14.31 -27.35
CA THR A 126 -6.96 14.17 -27.76
C THR A 126 -6.46 12.79 -27.32
N GLU A 127 -6.43 11.85 -28.26
CA GLU A 127 -5.92 10.48 -28.04
C GLU A 127 -4.63 10.27 -28.83
N ILE A 128 -3.60 9.74 -28.17
CA ILE A 128 -2.40 9.21 -28.81
C ILE A 128 -2.50 7.68 -28.73
N ARG A 129 -2.56 7.00 -29.88
CA ARG A 129 -2.85 5.56 -29.93
C ARG A 129 -1.79 4.81 -30.70
N TYR A 130 -1.22 3.79 -30.08
CA TYR A 130 -0.28 2.89 -30.77
C TYR A 130 -0.97 2.09 -31.88
N ALA A 131 -0.29 1.89 -32.99
CA ALA A 131 -0.82 1.22 -34.17
C ALA A 131 -1.16 -0.26 -33.91
N ASP A 132 -2.10 -0.78 -34.68
CA ASP A 132 -2.47 -2.19 -34.61
C ASP A 132 -1.29 -3.09 -35.05
N SER A 133 -1.25 -4.32 -34.55
CA SER A 133 -0.28 -5.36 -34.94
C SER A 133 1.20 -5.05 -34.66
N LEU A 134 1.53 -4.05 -33.85
CA LEU A 134 2.90 -3.88 -33.34
C LEU A 134 3.32 -5.11 -32.53
N ARG A 135 4.59 -5.51 -32.64
CA ARG A 135 5.13 -6.68 -31.93
C ARG A 135 5.56 -6.29 -30.50
N TYR A 136 5.25 -7.15 -29.53
CA TYR A 136 5.66 -6.98 -28.15
C TYR A 136 6.02 -8.32 -27.51
N GLY A 137 7.24 -8.48 -26.99
CA GLY A 137 7.75 -9.75 -26.43
C GLY A 137 8.86 -10.37 -27.25
N ALA A 138 9.12 -11.66 -27.02
CA ALA A 138 10.16 -12.42 -27.73
C ALA A 138 9.65 -12.99 -29.06
N PHE A 139 10.39 -12.72 -30.14
CA PHE A 139 10.13 -13.23 -31.49
C PHE A 139 11.40 -13.80 -32.10
N ASP A 140 11.29 -14.92 -32.78
CA ASP A 140 12.41 -15.50 -33.51
C ASP A 140 12.92 -14.51 -34.58
N PRO A 141 14.21 -14.15 -34.58
CA PRO A 141 14.75 -13.12 -35.48
C PRO A 141 14.67 -13.51 -36.96
N ILE A 142 14.59 -14.79 -37.29
CA ILE A 142 14.54 -15.31 -38.67
C ILE A 142 13.10 -15.48 -39.10
N THR A 143 12.31 -16.27 -38.36
CA THR A 143 10.93 -16.63 -38.75
C THR A 143 9.93 -15.54 -38.38
N LYS A 144 10.29 -14.61 -37.49
CA LYS A 144 9.45 -13.54 -36.95
C LYS A 144 8.19 -14.03 -36.23
N LYS A 145 8.14 -15.31 -35.86
CA LYS A 145 7.08 -15.91 -35.06
C LYS A 145 7.33 -15.68 -33.57
N PRO A 146 6.29 -15.69 -32.71
CA PRO A 146 6.47 -15.73 -31.26
C PRO A 146 7.47 -16.82 -30.87
N TYR A 147 8.41 -16.48 -30.00
CA TYR A 147 9.42 -17.40 -29.50
C TYR A 147 9.32 -17.49 -27.98
N GLU A 148 9.03 -18.67 -27.47
CA GLU A 148 9.03 -18.96 -26.04
C GLU A 148 10.35 -19.65 -25.70
N ALA A 149 11.19 -19.01 -24.89
CA ALA A 149 12.48 -19.59 -24.52
C ALA A 149 12.29 -20.83 -23.64
N PRO A 150 13.18 -21.83 -23.73
CA PRO A 150 13.10 -23.02 -22.87
C PRO A 150 13.53 -22.76 -21.42
N THR A 151 14.18 -21.61 -21.15
CA THR A 151 14.63 -21.20 -19.82
C THR A 151 13.65 -20.22 -19.18
N ALA A 152 13.54 -20.23 -17.85
CA ALA A 152 12.67 -19.29 -17.14
C ALA A 152 13.14 -17.82 -17.24
N TYR A 153 14.46 -17.60 -17.34
CA TYR A 153 15.06 -16.30 -17.58
C TYR A 153 15.56 -16.21 -19.02
N PHE A 154 15.17 -15.17 -19.75
CA PHE A 154 15.56 -14.97 -21.15
C PHE A 154 15.65 -13.49 -21.53
N VAL A 155 16.81 -13.04 -22.04
CA VAL A 155 17.07 -11.62 -22.36
C VAL A 155 17.93 -11.41 -23.62
N ASP A 156 17.92 -12.34 -24.58
CA ASP A 156 18.71 -12.21 -25.82
C ASP A 156 18.13 -11.15 -26.75
N ALA A 157 18.72 -9.95 -26.74
CA ALA A 157 18.34 -8.74 -27.50
C ALA A 157 17.88 -8.99 -28.95
N SER A 158 18.41 -10.01 -29.63
CA SER A 158 18.02 -10.33 -31.02
C SER A 158 16.58 -10.85 -31.15
N TYR A 159 15.95 -11.26 -30.06
CA TYR A 159 14.55 -11.69 -30.02
C TYR A 159 13.60 -10.59 -29.55
N ALA A 160 14.11 -9.45 -29.06
CA ALA A 160 13.28 -8.43 -28.42
C ALA A 160 12.44 -7.63 -29.44
N ALA A 161 11.14 -7.56 -29.18
CA ALA A 161 10.26 -6.54 -29.73
C ALA A 161 9.70 -5.67 -28.59
N SER A 162 10.14 -4.42 -28.54
CA SER A 162 9.76 -3.41 -27.55
C SER A 162 8.94 -2.31 -28.25
N LEU A 163 8.02 -1.68 -27.52
CA LEU A 163 7.31 -0.48 -27.98
C LEU A 163 7.95 0.81 -27.41
N GLY A 164 8.89 0.68 -26.48
CA GLY A 164 9.41 1.80 -25.71
C GLY A 164 8.37 2.41 -24.76
N SER A 165 8.55 3.67 -24.41
CA SER A 165 7.61 4.44 -23.60
C SER A 165 6.98 5.55 -24.41
N PHE A 166 5.73 5.93 -24.09
CA PHE A 166 5.14 7.15 -24.66
C PHE A 166 5.95 8.39 -24.28
N LEU A 167 6.30 8.54 -23.00
CA LEU A 167 7.05 9.69 -22.49
C LEU A 167 8.21 9.22 -21.62
N VAL A 168 9.41 9.67 -21.95
CA VAL A 168 10.61 9.54 -21.11
C VAL A 168 11.07 10.92 -20.68
N LEU A 169 11.21 11.10 -19.37
CA LEU A 169 11.77 12.31 -18.76
C LEU A 169 13.09 11.92 -18.08
N GLN A 170 14.21 12.35 -18.66
CA GLN A 170 15.55 12.05 -18.15
C GLN A 170 16.29 13.34 -17.80
N GLY A 171 16.63 13.52 -16.52
CA GLY A 171 17.33 14.73 -16.08
C GLY A 171 16.48 16.01 -16.18
N CYS A 172 15.14 15.87 -16.26
CA CYS A 172 14.23 16.98 -16.48
C CYS A 172 13.88 17.71 -15.19
N ASP A 173 13.54 18.99 -15.30
CA ASP A 173 13.16 19.83 -14.16
C ASP A 173 11.98 20.74 -14.50
N ASN A 174 10.96 20.80 -13.64
CA ASN A 174 9.77 21.62 -13.86
C ASN A 174 9.08 21.32 -15.20
N VAL A 175 8.62 20.07 -15.35
CA VAL A 175 7.88 19.60 -16.52
C VAL A 175 6.44 19.28 -16.13
N GLU A 176 5.48 19.83 -16.87
CA GLU A 176 4.06 19.56 -16.69
C GLU A 176 3.48 18.87 -17.93
N VAL A 177 2.71 17.80 -17.75
CA VAL A 177 1.96 17.13 -18.82
C VAL A 177 0.50 17.07 -18.44
N THR A 178 -0.38 17.58 -19.30
CA THR A 178 -1.81 17.67 -18.98
C THR A 178 -2.74 17.26 -20.10
N SER A 179 -3.91 16.74 -19.70
CA SER A 179 -5.10 16.61 -20.56
C SER A 179 -4.90 15.74 -21.80
N LEU A 180 -4.29 14.56 -21.65
CA LEU A 180 -4.04 13.60 -22.74
C LEU A 180 -4.64 12.23 -22.41
N ALA A 181 -5.22 11.57 -23.42
CA ALA A 181 -5.41 10.13 -23.42
C ALA A 181 -4.28 9.48 -24.23
N VAL A 182 -3.66 8.44 -23.67
CA VAL A 182 -2.64 7.65 -24.35
C VAL A 182 -2.99 6.18 -24.22
N ASN A 183 -3.12 5.55 -25.37
CA ASN A 183 -3.60 4.18 -25.54
C ASN A 183 -2.49 3.32 -26.13
N GLY A 184 -1.90 2.45 -25.30
CA GLY A 184 -0.88 1.48 -25.71
C GLY A 184 -1.40 0.38 -26.66
N ASN A 185 -2.71 0.31 -26.86
CA ASN A 185 -3.39 -0.59 -27.80
C ASN A 185 -3.06 -2.09 -27.59
N SER A 186 -2.79 -2.50 -26.35
CA SER A 186 -2.35 -3.86 -25.99
C SER A 186 -3.22 -4.97 -26.56
N GLY A 187 -4.55 -4.77 -26.59
CA GLY A 187 -5.52 -5.73 -27.13
C GLY A 187 -5.34 -6.05 -28.63
N LYS A 188 -4.57 -5.25 -29.36
CA LYS A 188 -4.29 -5.42 -30.79
C LYS A 188 -2.81 -5.62 -31.12
N LEU A 189 -1.97 -5.80 -30.11
CA LEU A 189 -0.57 -6.15 -30.31
C LEU A 189 -0.43 -7.59 -30.81
N ARG A 190 0.64 -7.84 -31.56
CA ARG A 190 1.15 -9.19 -31.79
C ARG A 190 2.07 -9.51 -30.61
N VAL A 191 1.62 -10.39 -29.72
CA VAL A 191 2.38 -10.73 -28.52
C VAL A 191 3.29 -11.93 -28.78
N GLY A 192 4.55 -11.79 -28.41
CA GLY A 192 5.60 -12.82 -28.49
C GLY A 192 5.63 -13.71 -27.24
N GLY A 193 6.70 -14.48 -27.08
CA GLY A 193 6.95 -15.19 -25.83
C GLY A 193 7.52 -14.28 -24.74
N HIS A 194 7.85 -14.87 -23.59
CA HIS A 194 8.37 -14.15 -22.43
C HIS A 194 9.74 -13.49 -22.70
N TRP A 195 10.02 -12.44 -21.91
CA TRP A 195 11.30 -11.75 -21.88
C TRP A 195 11.58 -11.21 -20.47
N GLY A 196 12.69 -11.62 -19.88
CA GLY A 196 12.97 -11.46 -18.45
C GLY A 196 12.74 -12.77 -17.71
N ASP A 197 12.48 -12.68 -16.42
CA ASP A 197 12.18 -13.82 -15.53
C ASP A 197 10.69 -14.14 -15.44
N THR A 198 9.83 -13.14 -15.61
CA THR A 198 8.39 -13.23 -15.33
C THR A 198 7.55 -12.46 -16.34
N GLY A 199 7.04 -13.18 -17.35
CA GLY A 199 6.25 -12.57 -18.43
C GLY A 199 7.13 -11.75 -19.38
N ILE A 200 6.62 -10.61 -19.86
CA ILE A 200 7.35 -9.70 -20.75
C ILE A 200 7.76 -8.46 -19.98
N GLN A 201 9.07 -8.20 -19.87
CA GLN A 201 9.65 -7.04 -19.18
C GLN A 201 10.26 -6.00 -20.14
N LEU A 202 10.02 -6.15 -21.45
CA LEU A 202 10.38 -5.17 -22.46
C LEU A 202 9.56 -3.87 -22.30
N GLY A 203 10.15 -2.75 -22.73
CA GLY A 203 9.50 -1.45 -22.72
C GLY A 203 8.20 -1.46 -23.51
N ALA A 204 7.12 -1.08 -22.85
CA ALA A 204 5.83 -0.82 -23.45
C ALA A 204 5.03 -0.01 -22.45
N ASP A 205 5.60 1.11 -22.01
CA ASP A 205 5.12 1.89 -20.87
C ASP A 205 4.43 3.19 -21.29
N GLY A 206 3.59 3.73 -20.42
CA GLY A 206 3.09 5.09 -20.59
C GLY A 206 4.17 6.12 -20.33
N VAL A 207 4.60 6.25 -19.08
CA VAL A 207 5.59 7.26 -18.67
C VAL A 207 6.77 6.61 -17.95
N PHE A 208 7.97 7.06 -18.24
CA PHE A 208 9.19 6.70 -17.51
C PHE A 208 9.89 7.97 -17.02
N ILE A 209 10.14 8.06 -15.72
CA ILE A 209 10.80 9.20 -15.08
C ILE A 209 12.11 8.73 -14.46
N ASN A 210 13.21 9.38 -14.85
CA ASN A 210 14.55 9.11 -14.36
C ASN A 210 15.34 10.41 -14.15
N GLY A 211 16.10 10.49 -13.05
CA GLY A 211 16.92 11.65 -12.69
C GLY A 211 16.20 13.00 -12.72
N SER A 212 14.87 13.04 -12.55
CA SER A 212 14.06 14.25 -12.81
C SER A 212 13.39 14.81 -11.55
N ARG A 213 13.10 16.11 -11.53
CA ARG A 213 12.44 16.83 -10.41
C ARG A 213 11.30 17.74 -10.85
N HIS A 214 10.40 18.06 -9.93
CA HIS A 214 9.28 18.98 -10.14
C HIS A 214 8.45 18.56 -11.36
N ILE A 215 8.00 17.31 -11.37
CA ILE A 215 7.25 16.73 -12.49
C ILE A 215 5.77 16.66 -12.11
N THR A 216 4.91 17.27 -12.91
CA THR A 216 3.46 17.24 -12.71
C THR A 216 2.75 16.58 -13.88
N LEU A 217 2.02 15.49 -13.61
CA LEU A 217 1.21 14.77 -14.59
C LEU A 217 -0.26 14.83 -14.18
N ARG A 218 -1.10 15.54 -14.93
CA ARG A 218 -2.46 15.89 -14.50
C ARG A 218 -3.52 15.61 -15.56
N ARG A 219 -4.66 15.05 -15.16
CA ARG A 219 -5.78 14.72 -16.08
C ARG A 219 -5.33 13.87 -17.25
N LEU A 220 -4.58 12.81 -16.96
CA LEU A 220 -4.11 11.84 -17.95
C LEU A 220 -4.96 10.58 -17.92
N ALA A 221 -5.18 9.96 -19.07
CA ALA A 221 -5.72 8.62 -19.19
C ALA A 221 -4.69 7.75 -19.92
N LEU A 222 -3.85 7.04 -19.17
CA LEU A 222 -2.84 6.12 -19.70
C LEU A 222 -3.36 4.69 -19.58
N HIS A 223 -3.57 4.02 -20.69
CA HIS A 223 -4.18 2.70 -20.63
C HIS A 223 -3.74 1.75 -21.73
N HIS A 224 -3.97 0.46 -21.49
CA HIS A 224 -3.70 -0.61 -22.45
C HIS A 224 -2.24 -0.65 -22.91
N PHE A 225 -1.31 -0.31 -22.01
CA PHE A 225 0.12 -0.48 -22.24
C PHE A 225 0.53 -1.95 -22.07
N GLY A 226 1.59 -2.36 -22.76
CA GLY A 226 2.08 -3.74 -22.71
C GLY A 226 2.73 -4.07 -21.36
N ARG A 227 3.38 -3.08 -20.73
CA ARG A 227 4.04 -3.19 -19.43
C ARG A 227 3.38 -2.27 -18.40
N ASP A 228 3.96 -1.12 -18.05
CA ASP A 228 3.47 -0.28 -16.96
C ASP A 228 2.75 0.98 -17.46
N GLY A 229 1.78 1.47 -16.68
CA GLY A 229 1.23 2.80 -16.93
C GLY A 229 2.27 3.90 -16.71
N ILE A 230 3.02 3.79 -15.60
CA ILE A 230 4.13 4.68 -15.27
C ILE A 230 5.17 3.97 -14.41
N GLN A 231 6.45 4.29 -14.65
CA GLN A 231 7.57 3.85 -13.81
C GLN A 231 8.42 5.07 -13.39
N VAL A 232 8.77 5.12 -12.10
CA VAL A 232 9.67 6.14 -11.53
C VAL A 232 10.92 5.46 -10.98
N LEU A 233 12.04 5.68 -11.66
CA LEU A 233 13.37 5.13 -11.35
C LEU A 233 14.38 6.29 -11.32
N ASN A 234 14.27 7.18 -10.32
CA ASN A 234 15.00 8.44 -10.32
C ASN A 234 16.45 8.38 -9.83
N HIS A 235 16.77 7.49 -8.88
CA HIS A 235 18.11 7.36 -8.25
C HIS A 235 18.74 8.66 -7.71
N LEU A 236 17.93 9.70 -7.46
CA LEU A 236 18.45 10.98 -6.94
C LEU A 236 18.66 10.96 -5.42
N ALA A 237 17.87 10.17 -4.70
CA ALA A 237 18.07 9.93 -3.28
C ALA A 237 19.23 8.96 -3.05
N THR A 238 20.16 9.32 -2.16
CA THR A 238 21.33 8.50 -1.81
C THR A 238 21.15 7.76 -0.47
N SER A 239 20.07 8.07 0.24
CA SER A 239 19.63 7.40 1.47
C SER A 239 18.14 7.63 1.72
N LEU A 240 17.54 6.85 2.62
CA LEU A 240 16.16 7.05 3.08
C LEU A 240 15.91 8.44 3.69
N ASP A 241 16.94 9.07 4.25
CA ASP A 241 16.88 10.37 4.93
C ASP A 241 17.35 11.53 4.06
N SER A 242 17.47 11.30 2.75
CA SER A 242 17.84 12.37 1.81
C SER A 242 16.87 13.56 1.95
N PRO A 243 17.35 14.78 2.24
CA PRO A 243 16.48 15.92 2.51
C PRO A 243 15.84 16.49 1.24
N ALA A 244 16.47 16.29 0.07
CA ALA A 244 16.04 16.88 -1.19
C ALA A 244 14.92 16.06 -1.84
N LEU A 245 13.69 16.54 -1.70
CA LEU A 245 12.53 15.97 -2.39
C LEU A 245 12.63 16.19 -3.90
N GLU A 246 12.16 15.21 -4.66
CA GLU A 246 12.10 15.18 -6.12
C GLU A 246 10.80 15.82 -6.63
N ASP A 247 9.76 15.88 -5.80
CA ASP A 247 8.47 16.53 -6.08
C ASP A 247 7.81 16.05 -7.39
N ILE A 248 7.43 14.77 -7.39
CA ILE A 248 6.71 14.13 -8.49
C ILE A 248 5.23 14.04 -8.13
N LEU A 249 4.36 14.66 -8.93
CA LEU A 249 2.92 14.74 -8.70
C LEU A 249 2.12 14.09 -9.83
N LEU A 250 1.27 13.13 -9.47
CA LEU A 250 0.16 12.64 -10.30
C LEU A 250 -1.17 13.18 -9.75
N GLU A 251 -2.00 13.76 -10.60
CA GLU A 251 -3.28 14.32 -10.14
C GLU A 251 -4.43 14.11 -11.13
N ASN A 252 -5.56 13.59 -10.64
CA ASN A 252 -6.78 13.38 -11.42
C ASN A 252 -6.54 12.50 -12.67
N SER A 253 -5.72 11.45 -12.55
CA SER A 253 -5.27 10.63 -13.68
C SER A 253 -5.66 9.16 -13.53
N THR A 254 -5.78 8.45 -14.64
CA THR A 254 -6.10 7.02 -14.69
C THR A 254 -5.01 6.23 -15.41
N PHE A 255 -4.66 5.09 -14.83
CA PHE A 255 -3.65 4.15 -15.29
C PHE A 255 -4.32 2.77 -15.30
N ASP A 256 -4.93 2.41 -16.43
CA ASP A 256 -5.94 1.34 -16.47
C ASP A 256 -5.58 0.28 -17.51
N TYR A 257 -5.86 -0.99 -17.24
CA TYR A 257 -5.71 -2.07 -18.23
C TYR A 257 -4.27 -2.25 -18.78
N ASN A 258 -3.24 -1.91 -18.01
CA ASN A 258 -1.84 -2.12 -18.40
C ASN A 258 -1.42 -3.57 -18.15
N GLY A 259 -0.44 -4.11 -18.88
CA GLY A 259 -0.10 -5.53 -18.83
C GLY A 259 0.62 -5.98 -17.54
N ARG A 260 1.40 -5.10 -16.92
CA ARG A 260 2.22 -5.44 -15.74
C ARG A 260 1.87 -4.61 -14.50
N GLN A 261 1.86 -3.29 -14.56
CA GLN A 261 1.51 -2.45 -13.41
C GLN A 261 0.79 -1.17 -13.80
N GLY A 262 0.01 -0.60 -12.89
CA GLY A 262 -0.48 0.78 -13.03
C GLY A 262 0.64 1.80 -12.76
N LEU A 263 1.37 1.61 -11.66
CA LEU A 263 2.48 2.45 -11.20
C LEU A 263 3.59 1.61 -10.56
N SER A 264 4.81 1.77 -11.05
CA SER A 264 6.03 1.23 -10.45
C SER A 264 6.84 2.34 -9.78
N LEU A 265 7.10 2.19 -8.48
CA LEU A 265 7.99 3.06 -7.72
C LEU A 265 9.24 2.28 -7.35
N THR A 266 10.30 2.47 -8.12
CA THR A 266 11.57 1.74 -7.96
C THR A 266 12.69 2.61 -7.43
N SER A 267 12.63 3.92 -7.63
CA SER A 267 13.42 4.88 -6.85
C SER A 267 12.78 6.26 -6.90
N VAL A 268 12.41 6.80 -5.75
CA VAL A 268 11.86 8.16 -5.62
C VAL A 268 11.96 8.68 -4.18
N ASN A 269 12.15 9.99 -4.01
CA ASN A 269 12.01 10.68 -2.73
C ASN A 269 11.05 11.87 -2.88
N GLY A 270 9.81 11.74 -2.40
CA GLY A 270 8.80 12.81 -2.55
C GLY A 270 7.93 12.60 -3.79
N PHE A 271 7.07 11.60 -3.72
CA PHE A 271 6.05 11.30 -4.74
C PHE A 271 4.66 11.50 -4.16
N ARG A 272 3.75 12.09 -4.93
CA ARG A 272 2.34 12.23 -4.55
C ARG A 272 1.42 11.84 -5.70
N ALA A 273 0.44 10.97 -5.44
CA ALA A 273 -0.69 10.72 -6.33
C ALA A 273 -1.99 11.15 -5.66
N VAL A 274 -2.79 11.97 -6.32
CA VAL A 274 -4.05 12.52 -5.78
C VAL A 274 -5.20 12.22 -6.74
N ASN A 275 -6.26 11.61 -6.23
CA ASN A 275 -7.46 11.27 -7.00
C ASN A 275 -7.13 10.49 -8.29
N CYS A 276 -6.26 9.49 -8.17
CA CYS A 276 -5.82 8.67 -9.30
C CYS A 276 -6.40 7.24 -9.24
N SER A 277 -6.43 6.56 -10.38
CA SER A 277 -6.81 5.15 -10.48
C SER A 277 -5.67 4.33 -11.08
N PHE A 278 -5.31 3.22 -10.44
CA PHE A 278 -4.32 2.23 -10.88
C PHE A 278 -4.99 0.85 -10.86
N SER A 279 -5.84 0.59 -11.86
CA SER A 279 -6.83 -0.50 -11.83
C SER A 279 -6.78 -1.38 -13.07
N HIS A 280 -7.43 -2.54 -12.98
CA HIS A 280 -7.60 -3.49 -14.07
C HIS A 280 -6.30 -3.92 -14.79
N THR A 281 -5.14 -3.78 -14.14
CA THR A 281 -3.87 -4.27 -14.66
C THR A 281 -3.97 -5.77 -14.93
N GLY A 282 -3.43 -6.23 -16.06
CA GLY A 282 -3.41 -7.64 -16.43
C GLY A 282 -4.77 -8.19 -16.86
N ARG A 283 -5.73 -7.33 -17.22
CA ARG A 283 -7.10 -7.74 -17.59
C ARG A 283 -7.41 -7.75 -19.08
N VAL A 284 -6.52 -7.23 -19.93
CA VAL A 284 -6.78 -7.11 -21.38
C VAL A 284 -6.66 -8.48 -22.05
N PRO A 285 -7.75 -9.08 -22.56
CA PRO A 285 -7.70 -10.35 -23.28
C PRO A 285 -6.96 -10.18 -24.60
N ILE A 286 -6.04 -11.11 -24.91
CA ILE A 286 -5.38 -11.19 -26.21
C ILE A 286 -5.92 -12.42 -26.95
N PRO A 287 -6.74 -12.25 -28.00
CA PRO A 287 -7.35 -13.38 -28.71
C PRO A 287 -6.32 -14.40 -29.21
N ALA A 288 -5.17 -13.94 -29.70
CA ALA A 288 -4.09 -14.79 -30.18
C ALA A 288 -3.43 -15.64 -29.09
N LEU A 289 -3.52 -15.23 -27.81
CA LEU A 289 -3.00 -15.99 -26.67
C LEU A 289 -4.08 -16.83 -25.97
N GLY A 290 -5.36 -16.54 -26.21
CA GLY A 290 -6.47 -17.13 -25.46
C GLY A 290 -6.51 -16.74 -23.97
N ARG A 291 -5.73 -15.74 -23.55
CA ARG A 291 -5.60 -15.28 -22.15
C ARG A 291 -5.31 -13.78 -22.08
N PRO A 292 -5.46 -13.15 -20.90
CA PRO A 292 -5.05 -11.76 -20.72
C PRO A 292 -3.55 -11.53 -20.91
N LEU A 293 -3.17 -10.36 -21.43
CA LEU A 293 -1.79 -9.88 -21.37
C LEU A 293 -1.45 -9.57 -19.92
N TYR A 294 -0.49 -10.31 -19.37
CA TYR A 294 -0.13 -10.27 -17.96
C TYR A 294 1.36 -10.55 -17.79
N SER A 295 2.04 -9.68 -17.04
CA SER A 295 3.38 -9.90 -16.49
C SER A 295 3.33 -9.69 -14.98
N ASN A 296 4.08 -10.49 -14.20
CA ASN A 296 4.15 -10.30 -12.74
C ASN A 296 4.76 -8.92 -12.40
N PRO A 297 4.34 -8.30 -11.28
CA PRO A 297 3.32 -8.78 -10.34
C PRO A 297 1.88 -8.61 -10.85
N GLY A 298 1.63 -7.77 -11.85
CA GLY A 298 0.27 -7.48 -12.31
C GLY A 298 -0.47 -6.48 -11.42
N ALA A 299 0.26 -5.63 -10.69
CA ALA A 299 -0.27 -4.85 -9.59
C ALA A 299 -0.93 -3.52 -10.02
N GLY A 300 -1.74 -2.94 -9.14
CA GLY A 300 -2.13 -1.54 -9.28
C GLY A 300 -0.93 -0.63 -9.05
N VAL A 301 -0.34 -0.75 -7.86
CA VAL A 301 0.87 -0.03 -7.46
C VAL A 301 1.89 -1.03 -6.92
N ASP A 302 3.12 -0.90 -7.39
CA ASP A 302 4.27 -1.64 -6.89
C ASP A 302 5.30 -0.68 -6.28
N VAL A 303 5.72 -0.98 -5.06
CA VAL A 303 6.80 -0.29 -4.36
C VAL A 303 7.94 -1.29 -4.21
N GLU A 304 8.84 -1.25 -5.18
CA GLU A 304 9.93 -2.21 -5.34
C GLU A 304 11.24 -1.46 -5.56
N PRO A 305 11.94 -1.02 -4.49
CA PRO A 305 13.22 -0.34 -4.63
C PRO A 305 14.26 -1.19 -5.38
N GLU A 306 14.58 -0.81 -6.62
CA GLU A 306 15.55 -1.50 -7.49
C GLU A 306 16.82 -0.65 -7.58
N GLY A 307 17.83 -0.94 -6.76
CA GLY A 307 19.09 -0.18 -6.78
C GLY A 307 18.98 1.29 -6.31
N GLY A 308 17.86 1.66 -5.66
CA GLY A 308 17.61 2.99 -5.13
C GLY A 308 16.78 2.96 -3.84
N TYR A 309 16.26 4.13 -3.47
CA TYR A 309 15.40 4.32 -2.29
C TYR A 309 14.01 4.80 -2.70
N VAL A 310 12.99 4.36 -1.98
CA VAL A 310 11.60 4.83 -2.14
C VAL A 310 11.10 5.43 -0.83
N THR A 311 11.02 6.75 -0.74
CA THR A 311 10.69 7.43 0.52
C THR A 311 9.79 8.64 0.30
N ASN A 312 9.02 9.00 1.33
CA ASN A 312 8.10 10.15 1.29
C ASN A 312 7.07 10.04 0.16
N VAL A 313 6.40 8.90 0.07
CA VAL A 313 5.38 8.60 -0.94
C VAL A 313 3.98 8.78 -0.35
N ARG A 314 3.09 9.46 -1.07
CA ARG A 314 1.70 9.70 -0.65
C ARG A 314 0.71 9.35 -1.76
N LEU A 315 -0.25 8.49 -1.46
CA LEU A 315 -1.40 8.21 -2.33
C LEU A 315 -2.66 8.68 -1.61
N GLU A 316 -3.40 9.60 -2.22
CA GLU A 316 -4.56 10.26 -1.62
C GLU A 316 -5.79 10.08 -2.50
N ARG A 317 -6.88 9.56 -1.94
CA ARG A 317 -8.14 9.31 -2.67
C ARG A 317 -7.94 8.46 -3.92
N CYS A 318 -6.99 7.53 -3.89
CA CYS A 318 -6.67 6.67 -5.03
C CYS A 318 -7.47 5.36 -5.04
N ARG A 319 -7.61 4.76 -6.23
CA ARG A 319 -8.31 3.49 -6.45
C ARG A 319 -7.36 2.45 -7.04
N LEU A 320 -7.25 1.30 -6.40
CA LEU A 320 -6.44 0.16 -6.83
C LEU A 320 -7.37 -1.06 -6.86
N VAL A 321 -8.07 -1.25 -7.98
CA VAL A 321 -9.24 -2.15 -8.07
C VAL A 321 -9.06 -3.16 -9.19
N ASP A 322 -9.38 -4.42 -8.88
CA ASP A 322 -9.52 -5.52 -9.86
C ASP A 322 -8.28 -5.71 -10.75
N ASN A 323 -7.10 -5.52 -10.16
CA ASN A 323 -5.84 -5.91 -10.79
C ASN A 323 -5.73 -7.44 -10.78
N ALA A 324 -5.10 -8.00 -11.83
CA ALA A 324 -4.83 -9.43 -11.90
C ALA A 324 -3.88 -9.88 -10.78
N GLY A 325 -2.88 -9.03 -10.49
CA GLY A 325 -2.03 -9.08 -9.31
C GLY A 325 -2.61 -8.32 -8.13
N GLN A 326 -1.73 -7.85 -7.23
CA GLN A 326 -2.18 -7.18 -6.01
C GLN A 326 -2.74 -5.78 -6.30
N GLY A 327 -3.60 -5.28 -5.41
CA GLY A 327 -3.95 -3.85 -5.41
C GLY A 327 -2.69 -3.02 -5.23
N LEU A 328 -2.06 -3.19 -4.06
CA LEU A 328 -0.73 -2.66 -3.72
C LEU A 328 0.20 -3.81 -3.36
N VAL A 329 1.40 -3.83 -3.93
CA VAL A 329 2.49 -4.72 -3.49
C VAL A 329 3.71 -3.88 -3.10
N SER A 330 4.35 -4.29 -2.01
CA SER A 330 5.65 -3.78 -1.61
C SER A 330 6.40 -4.93 -0.99
N ASP A 331 7.11 -5.64 -1.87
CA ASP A 331 7.79 -6.85 -1.48
C ASP A 331 9.25 -6.61 -1.12
N ARG A 332 9.76 -7.45 -0.21
CA ARG A 332 11.18 -7.50 0.09
C ARG A 332 11.54 -8.87 0.64
N TYR A 333 12.58 -9.46 0.06
CA TYR A 333 13.20 -10.67 0.57
C TYR A 333 14.47 -10.34 1.37
N GLY A 334 14.65 -11.02 2.50
CA GLY A 334 15.86 -11.00 3.31
C GLY A 334 15.97 -9.86 4.35
N ASP A 335 17.01 -9.96 5.18
CA ASP A 335 17.23 -9.11 6.38
C ASP A 335 18.05 -7.84 6.11
N GLY A 336 18.12 -7.39 4.85
CA GLY A 336 18.91 -6.22 4.47
C GLY A 336 18.39 -4.90 5.09
N PRO A 337 19.21 -3.81 5.06
CA PRO A 337 18.81 -2.50 5.59
C PRO A 337 17.61 -1.91 4.82
N PRO A 338 16.64 -1.24 5.45
CA PRO A 338 15.43 -0.72 4.79
C PRO A 338 15.76 0.13 3.56
N THR A 339 15.00 -0.07 2.48
CA THR A 339 15.12 0.71 1.22
C THR A 339 13.85 1.48 0.88
N ALA A 340 12.78 1.33 1.68
CA ALA A 340 11.59 2.17 1.61
C ALA A 340 11.15 2.68 2.98
N LYS A 341 10.56 3.88 3.08
CA LYS A 341 9.91 4.38 4.31
C LYS A 341 8.94 5.53 4.06
N HIS A 342 8.17 5.94 5.07
CA HIS A 342 7.20 7.03 4.99
C HIS A 342 6.24 6.88 3.80
N ILE A 343 5.64 5.70 3.64
CA ILE A 343 4.68 5.42 2.58
C ILE A 343 3.28 5.57 3.16
N VAL A 344 2.51 6.55 2.67
CA VAL A 344 1.19 6.89 3.22
C VAL A 344 0.10 6.73 2.17
N LEU A 345 -0.94 5.96 2.52
CA LEU A 345 -2.16 5.85 1.74
C LEU A 345 -3.32 6.45 2.53
N SER A 346 -4.03 7.43 1.98
CA SER A 346 -5.07 8.19 2.66
C SER A 346 -6.36 8.25 1.87
N ASN A 347 -7.46 7.79 2.46
CA ASN A 347 -8.79 7.74 1.83
C ASN A 347 -8.83 6.91 0.54
N CYS A 348 -7.97 5.90 0.42
CA CYS A 348 -7.88 5.05 -0.76
C CYS A 348 -8.86 3.87 -0.71
N LEU A 349 -9.18 3.34 -1.90
CA LEU A 349 -9.91 2.09 -2.07
C LEU A 349 -8.97 1.05 -2.70
N LEU A 350 -8.79 -0.07 -2.03
CA LEU A 350 -7.99 -1.21 -2.50
C LEU A 350 -8.90 -2.43 -2.56
N TRP A 351 -9.06 -3.03 -3.74
CA TRP A 351 -10.04 -4.11 -3.97
C TRP A 351 -9.47 -5.24 -4.81
N GLY A 352 -9.06 -6.33 -4.16
CA GLY A 352 -8.47 -7.51 -4.79
C GLY A 352 -9.48 -8.63 -5.02
N LEU A 353 -9.52 -9.18 -6.25
CA LEU A 353 -10.50 -10.20 -6.67
C LEU A 353 -9.87 -11.52 -7.12
N THR A 354 -8.68 -11.47 -7.71
CA THR A 354 -7.91 -12.66 -8.11
C THR A 354 -6.60 -12.81 -7.35
N ASN A 355 -6.25 -11.80 -6.54
CA ASN A 355 -5.05 -11.75 -5.74
C ASN A 355 -5.26 -10.80 -4.54
N TRP A 356 -4.28 -10.67 -3.67
CA TRP A 356 -4.33 -9.87 -2.45
C TRP A 356 -4.65 -8.41 -2.73
N SER A 357 -5.49 -7.79 -1.90
CA SER A 357 -5.77 -6.36 -2.01
C SER A 357 -4.52 -5.54 -1.66
N VAL A 358 -3.74 -6.03 -0.69
CA VAL A 358 -2.49 -5.42 -0.24
C VAL A 358 -1.51 -6.49 0.21
N TRP A 359 -0.26 -6.39 -0.24
CA TRP A 359 0.90 -7.16 0.24
C TRP A 359 2.01 -6.19 0.64
N VAL A 360 2.42 -6.18 1.90
CA VAL A 360 3.48 -5.26 2.38
C VAL A 360 4.45 -5.97 3.31
N ARG A 361 5.71 -6.04 2.93
CA ARG A 361 6.81 -6.48 3.81
C ARG A 361 7.82 -5.36 4.12
N GLN A 362 7.80 -4.27 3.36
CA GLN A 362 8.66 -3.12 3.58
C GLN A 362 8.18 -2.21 4.71
N THR A 363 9.08 -1.30 5.11
CA THR A 363 9.00 -0.51 6.33
C THR A 363 8.10 0.72 6.23
N ASP A 364 7.47 1.05 7.37
CA ASP A 364 6.78 2.32 7.63
C ASP A 364 5.69 2.70 6.62
N PHE A 365 4.79 1.74 6.38
CA PHE A 365 3.52 1.97 5.70
C PHE A 365 2.46 2.46 6.70
N LEU A 366 1.76 3.53 6.33
CA LEU A 366 0.61 4.07 7.06
C LEU A 366 -0.61 4.15 6.15
N PHE A 367 -1.66 3.41 6.51
CA PHE A 367 -2.97 3.48 5.87
C PHE A 367 -3.92 4.30 6.74
N GLN A 368 -4.53 5.34 6.17
CA GLN A 368 -5.46 6.24 6.86
C GLN A 368 -6.80 6.26 6.13
N ASN A 369 -7.89 5.96 6.84
CA ASN A 369 -9.26 6.01 6.33
C ASN A 369 -9.45 5.23 5.01
N CYS A 370 -8.70 4.14 4.83
CA CYS A 370 -8.75 3.33 3.62
C CYS A 370 -9.85 2.28 3.71
N ARG A 371 -10.39 1.91 2.55
CA ARG A 371 -11.27 0.75 2.37
C ARG A 371 -10.46 -0.35 1.69
N ILE A 372 -10.26 -1.45 2.40
CA ILE A 372 -9.51 -2.62 1.93
C ILE A 372 -10.51 -3.75 1.77
N TYR A 373 -10.86 -4.02 0.51
CA TYR A 373 -11.85 -5.03 0.14
C TYR A 373 -11.16 -6.27 -0.41
N GLY A 374 -11.30 -7.39 0.29
CA GLY A 374 -10.45 -8.57 0.14
C GLY A 374 -9.32 -8.62 1.17
N ALA A 375 -8.39 -9.53 0.97
CA ALA A 375 -7.35 -9.83 1.96
C ALA A 375 -6.16 -8.86 1.93
N PHE A 376 -5.80 -8.34 3.11
CA PHE A 376 -4.47 -7.81 3.39
C PHE A 376 -3.57 -8.97 3.82
N ILE A 377 -2.36 -9.04 3.27
CA ILE A 377 -1.35 -10.03 3.65
C ILE A 377 -0.09 -9.37 4.21
N THR A 378 0.57 -10.09 5.13
CA THR A 378 1.89 -9.83 5.74
C THR A 378 1.91 -8.68 6.76
N GLY A 379 2.87 -7.76 6.64
CA GLY A 379 3.22 -6.67 7.55
C GLY A 379 4.75 -6.57 7.67
N CYS A 380 5.25 -5.40 8.00
CA CYS A 380 6.69 -5.18 8.17
C CYS A 380 7.26 -6.02 9.33
N GLY A 381 8.37 -6.71 9.08
CA GLY A 381 9.10 -7.48 10.10
C GLY A 381 9.99 -6.66 11.02
N LEU A 382 10.06 -5.34 10.85
CA LEU A 382 10.88 -4.44 11.67
C LEU A 382 10.01 -3.60 12.60
N ALA A 383 10.12 -3.86 13.91
CA ALA A 383 9.31 -3.20 14.94
C ALA A 383 9.51 -1.67 15.01
N ALA A 384 10.67 -1.15 14.58
CA ALA A 384 10.96 0.29 14.56
C ALA A 384 10.17 1.04 13.47
N TYR A 385 9.67 0.32 12.46
CA TYR A 385 9.01 0.88 11.28
C TYR A 385 7.75 0.07 10.94
N PRO A 386 6.79 0.01 11.88
CA PRO A 386 5.66 -0.90 11.75
C PRO A 386 4.71 -0.48 10.64
N THR A 387 3.98 -1.46 10.11
CA THR A 387 2.79 -1.21 9.30
C THR A 387 1.65 -0.74 10.21
N ARG A 388 0.97 0.36 9.85
CA ARG A 388 -0.03 1.01 10.69
C ARG A 388 -1.33 1.30 9.92
N PHE A 389 -2.45 1.11 10.60
CA PHE A 389 -3.80 1.40 10.09
C PHE A 389 -4.55 2.32 11.04
N VAL A 390 -5.13 3.39 10.50
CA VAL A 390 -5.93 4.35 11.26
C VAL A 390 -7.25 4.59 10.53
N GLY A 391 -8.39 4.33 11.18
CA GLY A 391 -9.71 4.57 10.58
C GLY A 391 -10.04 3.68 9.38
N CYS A 392 -9.33 2.58 9.19
CA CYS A 392 -9.50 1.72 8.00
C CYS A 392 -10.66 0.73 8.17
N THR A 393 -11.29 0.39 7.05
CA THR A 393 -12.30 -0.68 6.98
C THR A 393 -11.76 -1.84 6.14
N PHE A 394 -11.78 -3.04 6.73
CA PHE A 394 -11.51 -4.30 6.06
C PHE A 394 -12.83 -5.02 5.85
N GLU A 395 -13.12 -5.46 4.62
CA GLU A 395 -14.39 -6.11 4.28
C GLU A 395 -14.19 -7.07 3.11
N ASP A 396 -14.93 -8.16 3.06
CA ASP A 396 -14.92 -9.12 1.94
C ASP A 396 -15.99 -8.78 0.90
N ARG A 397 -16.15 -7.48 0.64
CA ARG A 397 -17.20 -6.95 -0.22
C ARG A 397 -17.05 -7.51 -1.64
N PRO A 398 -18.10 -8.10 -2.25
CA PRO A 398 -18.04 -8.55 -3.62
C PRO A 398 -18.01 -7.39 -4.61
N TYR A 399 -17.26 -7.53 -5.69
CA TYR A 399 -17.21 -6.57 -6.80
C TYR A 399 -17.94 -7.15 -8.00
N ARG A 400 -19.01 -6.48 -8.45
CA ARG A 400 -19.81 -6.92 -9.62
C ARG A 400 -20.22 -8.40 -9.56
N GLY A 401 -20.58 -8.87 -8.36
CA GLY A 401 -20.96 -10.27 -8.10
C GLY A 401 -19.79 -11.21 -7.82
N GLN A 402 -18.55 -10.86 -8.19
CA GLN A 402 -17.37 -11.65 -7.87
C GLN A 402 -16.99 -11.49 -6.39
N PRO A 403 -16.75 -12.59 -5.64
CA PRO A 403 -16.21 -12.51 -4.29
C PRO A 403 -14.86 -11.77 -4.26
N ALA A 404 -14.58 -11.08 -3.15
CA ALA A 404 -13.23 -10.59 -2.91
C ALA A 404 -12.26 -11.76 -2.72
N TYR A 405 -10.97 -11.55 -2.95
CA TYR A 405 -9.96 -12.60 -2.83
C TYR A 405 -9.54 -12.85 -1.36
N GLY A 406 -9.21 -14.10 -1.05
CA GLY A 406 -8.60 -14.55 0.21
C GLY A 406 -9.55 -15.30 1.14
N GLN A 407 -9.01 -15.96 2.17
CA GLN A 407 -9.80 -16.65 3.21
C GLN A 407 -10.02 -15.78 4.45
N PHE A 408 -9.15 -14.80 4.66
CA PHE A 408 -9.14 -13.89 5.82
C PHE A 408 -9.07 -12.45 5.33
N LEU A 409 -9.65 -11.50 6.07
CA LEU A 409 -9.45 -10.07 5.79
C LEU A 409 -8.04 -9.61 6.12
N LEU A 410 -7.46 -10.17 7.19
CA LEU A 410 -6.07 -9.99 7.58
C LEU A 410 -5.37 -11.35 7.68
N PHE A 411 -4.29 -11.53 6.93
CA PHE A 411 -3.45 -12.73 6.98
C PHE A 411 -2.00 -12.33 7.25
N SER A 412 -1.45 -12.67 8.41
CA SER A 412 -0.07 -12.39 8.78
C SER A 412 0.47 -13.55 9.61
N LEU A 413 1.41 -14.32 9.06
CA LEU A 413 1.93 -15.54 9.71
C LEU A 413 3.42 -15.42 9.96
N GLN A 414 3.80 -15.06 11.18
CA GLN A 414 5.20 -15.02 11.62
C GLN A 414 6.09 -14.04 10.86
N GLU A 415 5.51 -13.03 10.21
CA GLU A 415 6.28 -12.02 9.47
C GLU A 415 6.22 -10.65 10.12
N ALA A 416 5.03 -10.20 10.54
CA ALA A 416 4.86 -8.85 11.04
C ALA A 416 5.34 -8.67 12.48
N ARG A 417 5.98 -7.52 12.74
CA ARG A 417 6.30 -7.03 14.09
C ARG A 417 5.68 -5.66 14.32
N ALA A 418 5.12 -5.46 15.51
CA ALA A 418 4.52 -4.19 15.96
C ALA A 418 3.41 -3.62 15.05
N MET A 419 2.76 -4.44 14.20
CA MET A 419 1.67 -3.95 13.36
C MET A 419 0.50 -3.43 14.22
N SER A 420 -0.04 -2.26 13.86
CA SER A 420 -1.04 -1.57 14.68
C SER A 420 -2.29 -1.13 13.93
N PHE A 421 -3.42 -1.17 14.62
CA PHE A 421 -4.75 -0.85 14.12
C PHE A 421 -5.42 0.09 15.12
N THR A 422 -5.82 1.27 14.68
CA THR A 422 -6.51 2.27 15.50
C THR A 422 -7.81 2.69 14.84
N ASN A 423 -8.93 2.62 15.56
CA ASN A 423 -10.25 2.97 15.05
C ASN A 423 -10.62 2.19 13.76
N CYS A 424 -10.17 0.94 13.64
CA CYS A 424 -10.39 0.12 12.45
C CYS A 424 -11.64 -0.77 12.59
N ARG A 425 -12.30 -1.06 11.47
CA ARG A 425 -13.46 -1.94 11.40
C ARG A 425 -13.17 -3.12 10.49
N PHE A 426 -13.52 -4.33 10.92
CA PHE A 426 -13.38 -5.57 10.17
C PHE A 426 -14.77 -6.18 9.98
N VAL A 427 -15.19 -6.44 8.75
CA VAL A 427 -16.53 -6.91 8.41
C VAL A 427 -16.42 -8.18 7.57
N GLY A 428 -16.65 -9.34 8.18
CA GLY A 428 -16.63 -10.64 7.51
C GLY A 428 -18.04 -11.08 7.13
N THR A 429 -18.39 -11.00 5.85
CA THR A 429 -19.64 -11.54 5.26
C THR A 429 -19.45 -12.93 4.62
N ARG A 430 -18.23 -13.29 4.25
CA ARG A 430 -17.84 -14.53 3.53
C ARG A 430 -16.48 -15.09 3.96
N HIS A 431 -15.57 -14.25 4.41
CA HIS A 431 -14.23 -14.60 4.87
C HIS A 431 -14.19 -14.65 6.38
N ASN A 432 -13.16 -15.30 6.90
CA ASN A 432 -12.75 -15.10 8.28
C ASN A 432 -12.19 -13.69 8.45
N LEU A 433 -12.21 -13.18 9.67
CA LEU A 433 -11.66 -11.85 9.97
C LEU A 433 -10.14 -11.90 9.91
N LEU A 434 -9.51 -12.74 10.74
CA LEU A 434 -8.08 -12.64 11.01
C LEU A 434 -7.42 -14.02 11.11
N LEU A 435 -6.25 -14.14 10.50
CA LEU A 435 -5.24 -15.13 10.83
C LEU A 435 -3.93 -14.38 11.05
N ALA A 436 -3.66 -14.03 12.30
CA ALA A 436 -2.57 -13.13 12.69
C ALA A 436 -1.70 -13.79 13.78
N VAL A 437 -0.45 -14.05 13.44
CA VAL A 437 0.59 -14.63 14.32
C VAL A 437 1.84 -13.74 14.23
N PRO A 438 2.36 -13.24 15.37
CA PRO A 438 3.48 -12.31 15.37
C PRO A 438 4.76 -13.02 14.92
N ALA A 439 5.73 -12.26 14.39
CA ALA A 439 7.01 -12.80 13.92
C ALA A 439 7.85 -13.49 15.01
N ALA A 440 7.73 -13.00 16.25
CA ALA A 440 8.43 -13.57 17.39
C ALA A 440 7.52 -13.58 18.62
N PRO A 441 7.76 -14.48 19.59
CA PRO A 441 6.99 -14.56 20.82
C PRO A 441 7.34 -13.48 21.87
N ASP A 442 7.73 -12.30 21.41
CA ASP A 442 8.14 -11.17 22.25
C ASP A 442 7.06 -10.07 22.32
N SER A 443 7.24 -9.10 23.23
CA SER A 443 6.32 -7.98 23.37
C SER A 443 6.39 -6.99 22.20
N ALA A 444 7.55 -6.87 21.56
CA ALA A 444 7.79 -5.94 20.44
C ALA A 444 7.07 -6.38 19.16
N SER A 445 6.78 -7.67 19.01
CA SER A 445 6.16 -8.24 17.80
C SER A 445 4.64 -8.26 17.87
N ARG A 446 4.06 -7.92 19.03
CA ARG A 446 2.62 -8.00 19.25
C ARG A 446 1.82 -7.07 18.34
N PHE A 447 0.66 -7.55 17.91
CA PHE A 447 -0.34 -6.72 17.22
C PHE A 447 -0.98 -5.75 18.21
N GLN A 448 -1.04 -4.48 17.85
CA GLN A 448 -1.63 -3.44 18.69
C GLN A 448 -3.00 -3.05 18.13
N LEU A 449 -4.07 -3.28 18.88
CA LEU A 449 -5.42 -2.97 18.46
C LEU A 449 -6.02 -1.94 19.42
N ARG A 450 -6.45 -0.80 18.89
CA ARG A 450 -7.09 0.27 19.64
C ARG A 450 -8.43 0.63 19.02
N ASN A 451 -9.49 0.65 19.82
CA ASN A 451 -10.83 1.09 19.36
C ASN A 451 -11.31 0.35 18.10
N CYS A 452 -11.09 -0.96 18.01
CA CYS A 452 -11.38 -1.75 16.82
C CYS A 452 -12.70 -2.52 16.96
N THR A 453 -13.45 -2.62 15.86
CA THR A 453 -14.70 -3.39 15.79
C THR A 453 -14.56 -4.55 14.81
N PHE A 454 -15.03 -5.71 15.24
CA PHE A 454 -15.06 -6.96 14.49
C PHE A 454 -16.50 -7.41 14.33
N GLU A 455 -16.97 -7.42 13.08
CA GLU A 455 -18.35 -7.72 12.75
C GLU A 455 -18.42 -9.00 11.91
N LEU A 456 -19.19 -9.97 12.40
CA LEU A 456 -19.49 -11.19 11.66
C LEU A 456 -20.92 -11.06 11.12
N SER A 457 -21.03 -10.90 9.81
CA SER A 457 -22.29 -10.56 9.15
C SER A 457 -22.80 -11.73 8.29
N ARG A 458 -22.62 -12.97 8.76
CA ARG A 458 -23.01 -14.18 8.01
C ARG A 458 -23.60 -15.26 8.91
N ALA A 459 -24.46 -16.08 8.31
CA ALA A 459 -25.10 -17.21 8.96
C ALA A 459 -24.18 -18.43 9.12
N ASP A 460 -23.26 -18.69 8.19
CA ASP A 460 -22.42 -19.90 8.20
C ASP A 460 -20.91 -19.58 8.21
N PRO A 461 -20.08 -20.32 8.97
CA PRO A 461 -18.63 -20.20 8.91
C PRO A 461 -18.14 -20.67 7.54
N PRO A 462 -17.03 -20.11 7.04
CA PRO A 462 -16.47 -20.55 5.78
C PRO A 462 -15.77 -21.89 6.02
N LEU A 463 -15.60 -22.69 4.97
CA LEU A 463 -14.65 -23.79 5.04
C LEU A 463 -13.24 -23.20 5.27
N GLY A 464 -12.55 -23.60 6.34
CA GLY A 464 -11.19 -23.12 6.62
C GLY A 464 -10.82 -23.09 8.11
N ALA A 465 -9.61 -22.61 8.40
CA ALA A 465 -9.10 -22.45 9.77
C ALA A 465 -9.92 -21.39 10.54
N PRO A 466 -10.05 -21.53 11.88
CA PRO A 466 -10.75 -20.55 12.71
C PRO A 466 -10.05 -19.20 12.71
N ASP A 467 -10.76 -18.14 13.12
CA ASP A 467 -10.10 -16.85 13.38
C ASP A 467 -9.03 -17.02 14.46
N LEU A 468 -7.84 -16.49 14.20
CA LEU A 468 -6.71 -16.56 15.10
C LEU A 468 -6.08 -15.17 15.23
N LEU A 469 -6.03 -14.66 16.45
CA LEU A 469 -5.27 -13.47 16.82
C LEU A 469 -4.31 -13.82 17.96
N ALA A 470 -3.10 -14.18 17.60
CA ALA A 470 -2.02 -14.48 18.54
C ALA A 470 -1.24 -13.20 18.88
N GLY A 471 -0.85 -13.05 20.15
CA GLY A 471 0.04 -11.96 20.57
C GLY A 471 -0.57 -10.57 20.38
N ALA A 472 -1.74 -10.32 20.95
CA ALA A 472 -2.44 -9.04 20.84
C ALA A 472 -2.33 -8.17 22.10
N VAL A 473 -2.19 -6.87 21.88
CA VAL A 473 -2.37 -5.81 22.87
C VAL A 473 -3.62 -5.03 22.51
N LEU A 474 -4.62 -5.11 23.36
CA LEU A 474 -5.94 -4.51 23.18
C LEU A 474 -6.04 -3.23 24.02
N ALA A 475 -6.43 -2.11 23.41
CA ALA A 475 -6.56 -0.82 24.07
C ALA A 475 -7.86 -0.09 23.70
N GLY A 476 -8.38 0.73 24.61
CA GLY A 476 -9.64 1.45 24.37
C GLY A 476 -10.82 0.49 24.27
N GLU A 477 -11.71 0.68 23.30
CA GLU A 477 -12.89 -0.19 23.11
C GLU A 477 -12.70 -1.22 22.00
N ILE A 478 -12.63 -2.50 22.35
CA ILE A 478 -12.59 -3.62 21.40
C ILE A 478 -13.92 -4.35 21.43
N THR A 479 -14.58 -4.45 20.29
CA THR A 479 -15.91 -5.04 20.20
C THR A 479 -15.99 -6.10 19.11
N PHE A 480 -16.49 -7.27 19.48
CA PHE A 480 -16.97 -8.30 18.55
C PHE A 480 -18.49 -8.24 18.51
N THR A 481 -19.10 -8.14 17.33
CA THR A 481 -20.56 -8.10 17.12
C THR A 481 -20.98 -8.99 15.96
N ASN A 482 -22.27 -9.31 15.91
CA ASN A 482 -22.91 -9.86 14.72
C ASN A 482 -24.06 -8.95 14.30
N ASN A 483 -24.28 -8.84 12.99
CA ASN A 483 -25.43 -8.12 12.43
C ASN A 483 -26.59 -9.03 12.04
N ALA A 484 -26.40 -10.36 12.08
CA ALA A 484 -27.43 -11.34 11.79
C ALA A 484 -27.63 -12.28 13.00
N PRO A 485 -28.88 -12.47 13.48
CA PRO A 485 -29.19 -13.53 14.43
C PRO A 485 -28.91 -14.89 13.77
N ARG A 486 -28.25 -15.79 14.50
CA ARG A 486 -27.93 -17.13 14.03
C ARG A 486 -28.87 -18.12 14.72
N ALA A 487 -29.82 -18.68 13.97
CA ALA A 487 -30.58 -19.82 14.44
C ALA A 487 -29.79 -21.10 14.09
N GLU A 488 -29.59 -21.97 15.08
CA GLU A 488 -29.26 -23.40 14.91
C GLU A 488 -27.86 -23.84 14.43
N ALA A 489 -26.93 -22.93 14.14
CA ALA A 489 -25.60 -23.33 13.65
C ALA A 489 -24.51 -23.39 14.75
N PRO A 490 -23.50 -24.29 14.62
CA PRO A 490 -22.53 -24.55 15.69
C PRO A 490 -21.72 -23.30 16.07
N PRO A 491 -21.28 -23.15 17.34
CA PRO A 491 -20.57 -21.97 17.78
C PRO A 491 -19.35 -21.69 16.92
N ARG A 492 -19.16 -20.43 16.51
CA ARG A 492 -17.95 -20.03 15.78
C ARG A 492 -16.80 -19.88 16.76
N THR A 493 -15.67 -20.51 16.47
CA THR A 493 -14.47 -20.36 17.29
C THR A 493 -13.64 -19.15 16.86
N ILE A 494 -13.34 -18.27 17.82
CA ILE A 494 -12.37 -17.18 17.68
C ILE A 494 -11.26 -17.44 18.69
N THR A 495 -10.07 -17.78 18.20
CA THR A 495 -8.91 -18.05 19.05
C THR A 495 -8.17 -16.75 19.29
N LEU A 496 -8.19 -16.29 20.54
CA LEU A 496 -7.42 -15.14 20.99
C LEU A 496 -6.16 -15.66 21.69
N GLY A 497 -5.23 -16.15 20.88
CA GLY A 497 -3.91 -16.55 21.33
C GLY A 497 -3.32 -17.76 20.62
N THR A 498 -2.10 -18.13 21.01
CA THR A 498 -1.45 -19.39 20.58
C THR A 498 -0.63 -19.97 21.73
N ALA A 499 -0.50 -21.30 21.74
CA ALA A 499 0.26 -22.05 22.74
C ALA A 499 1.75 -21.67 22.77
N GLY A 500 2.30 -21.12 21.68
CA GLY A 500 3.70 -20.69 21.64
C GLY A 500 4.02 -19.44 22.48
N LEU A 501 3.03 -18.76 23.07
CA LEU A 501 3.21 -17.49 23.79
C LEU A 501 2.88 -17.65 25.27
N ALA A 502 3.76 -17.23 26.19
CA ALA A 502 3.48 -17.29 27.64
C ALA A 502 2.26 -16.44 28.07
N THR A 503 1.95 -15.38 27.32
CA THR A 503 0.69 -14.63 27.44
C THR A 503 0.33 -14.10 26.08
N SER A 504 -0.84 -14.50 25.57
CA SER A 504 -1.22 -14.19 24.20
C SER A 504 -2.02 -12.91 24.04
N VAL A 505 -2.81 -12.53 25.04
CA VAL A 505 -3.65 -11.33 24.99
C VAL A 505 -3.41 -10.47 26.21
N VAL A 506 -3.16 -9.19 25.99
CA VAL A 506 -3.10 -8.18 27.05
C VAL A 506 -4.14 -7.11 26.79
N LEU A 507 -5.05 -6.92 27.75
CA LEU A 507 -6.00 -5.81 27.75
C LEU A 507 -5.42 -4.66 28.58
N GLN A 508 -5.18 -3.52 27.95
CA GLN A 508 -4.54 -2.34 28.55
C GLN A 508 -5.40 -1.70 29.65
N ALA A 509 -4.77 -0.86 30.46
CA ALA A 509 -5.44 -0.21 31.59
C ALA A 509 -6.65 0.60 31.12
N GLY A 510 -7.75 0.52 31.87
CA GLY A 510 -9.02 1.20 31.55
C GLY A 510 -9.69 0.78 30.23
N SER A 511 -9.19 -0.25 29.55
CA SER A 511 -9.72 -0.69 28.25
C SER A 511 -10.91 -1.63 28.41
N ARG A 512 -11.77 -1.71 27.40
CA ARG A 512 -12.97 -2.55 27.38
C ARG A 512 -12.90 -3.55 26.23
N LEU A 513 -13.15 -4.83 26.53
CA LEU A 513 -13.33 -5.89 25.56
C LEU A 513 -14.78 -6.42 25.65
N ARG A 514 -15.53 -6.32 24.55
CA ARG A 514 -16.90 -6.80 24.45
C ARG A 514 -16.98 -7.97 23.49
N LEU A 515 -17.35 -9.14 24.01
CA LEU A 515 -17.50 -10.39 23.27
C LEU A 515 -18.99 -10.59 22.96
N GLY A 516 -19.46 -9.94 21.89
CA GLY A 516 -20.87 -9.80 21.54
C GLY A 516 -21.29 -10.43 20.22
N ALA A 517 -20.40 -11.14 19.52
CA ALA A 517 -20.74 -11.88 18.31
C ALA A 517 -21.55 -13.16 18.65
N GLY A 518 -22.85 -13.02 18.91
CA GLY A 518 -23.75 -14.10 19.37
C GLY A 518 -23.52 -15.47 18.71
N GLY A 519 -23.46 -16.52 19.52
CA GLY A 519 -23.13 -17.87 19.06
C GLY A 519 -21.63 -18.06 18.79
N SER A 520 -20.74 -17.32 19.46
CA SER A 520 -19.29 -17.47 19.33
C SER A 520 -18.64 -18.02 20.60
N ARG A 521 -17.59 -18.82 20.39
CA ARG A 521 -16.70 -19.35 21.40
C ARG A 521 -15.32 -18.69 21.27
N TYR A 522 -14.94 -17.89 22.27
CA TYR A 522 -13.67 -17.20 22.33
C TYR A 522 -12.69 -18.02 23.16
N VAL A 523 -11.65 -18.54 22.51
CA VAL A 523 -10.71 -19.48 23.13
C VAL A 523 -9.41 -18.76 23.48
N LEU A 524 -8.96 -18.90 24.73
CA LEU A 524 -7.72 -18.35 25.27
C LEU A 524 -6.70 -19.47 25.53
N PRO A 525 -6.02 -20.00 24.50
CA PRO A 525 -5.11 -21.13 24.70
C PRO A 525 -3.91 -20.78 25.58
N ALA A 526 -3.45 -19.52 25.59
CA ALA A 526 -2.37 -19.10 26.47
C ALA A 526 -2.77 -17.96 27.42
N GLY A 527 -4.05 -17.93 27.79
CA GLY A 527 -4.57 -17.00 28.77
C GLY A 527 -4.67 -15.55 28.29
N LEU A 528 -5.06 -14.69 29.24
CA LEU A 528 -5.30 -13.28 29.04
C LEU A 528 -4.91 -12.51 30.30
N GLN A 529 -4.26 -11.36 30.13
CA GLN A 529 -3.92 -10.46 31.22
C GLN A 529 -4.70 -9.15 31.09
N SER A 530 -5.58 -8.85 32.05
CA SER A 530 -6.21 -7.53 32.16
C SER A 530 -5.39 -6.61 33.06
N ARG A 531 -5.03 -5.43 32.56
CA ARG A 531 -4.36 -4.37 33.31
C ARG A 531 -5.38 -3.57 34.15
N PRO A 532 -4.92 -2.80 35.15
CA PRO A 532 -5.82 -2.16 36.10
C PRO A 532 -6.98 -1.37 35.46
N GLY A 533 -8.18 -1.52 36.02
CA GLY A 533 -9.38 -0.85 35.53
C GLY A 533 -9.97 -1.37 34.22
N ALA A 534 -9.35 -2.37 33.57
CA ALA A 534 -9.88 -2.96 32.34
C ALA A 534 -11.19 -3.74 32.56
N SER A 535 -12.05 -3.81 31.55
CA SER A 535 -13.35 -4.49 31.61
C SER A 535 -13.52 -5.50 30.47
N ILE A 536 -14.01 -6.70 30.77
CA ILE A 536 -14.38 -7.71 29.77
C ILE A 536 -15.85 -8.05 29.97
N VAL A 537 -16.63 -8.07 28.89
CA VAL A 537 -18.04 -8.47 28.90
C VAL A 537 -18.23 -9.64 27.95
N VAL A 538 -18.70 -10.77 28.50
CA VAL A 538 -19.19 -11.91 27.72
C VAL A 538 -20.70 -11.74 27.60
N GLU A 539 -21.18 -11.42 26.40
CA GLU A 539 -22.61 -11.21 26.15
C GLU A 539 -23.37 -12.55 26.11
N ALA A 540 -24.70 -12.46 26.07
CA ALA A 540 -25.58 -13.63 25.93
C ALA A 540 -25.20 -14.49 24.71
N ALA A 541 -25.36 -15.81 24.82
CA ALA A 541 -25.04 -16.80 23.79
C ALA A 541 -23.57 -16.80 23.32
N ASN A 542 -22.65 -16.24 24.11
CA ASN A 542 -21.21 -16.30 23.85
C ASN A 542 -20.50 -17.09 24.96
N GLU A 543 -19.37 -17.69 24.62
CA GLU A 543 -18.55 -18.48 25.52
C GLU A 543 -17.14 -17.93 25.57
N LEU A 544 -16.60 -17.65 26.76
CA LEU A 544 -15.19 -17.39 26.97
C LEU A 544 -14.55 -18.64 27.58
N VAL A 545 -13.58 -19.23 26.90
CA VAL A 545 -12.98 -20.51 27.28
C VAL A 545 -11.49 -20.35 27.49
N LEU A 546 -11.05 -20.54 28.73
CA LEU A 546 -9.64 -20.72 29.05
C LEU A 546 -9.30 -22.19 28.78
N ALA A 547 -8.64 -22.45 27.65
CA ALA A 547 -8.43 -23.81 27.16
C ALA A 547 -7.20 -24.47 27.79
N ALA A 548 -7.28 -25.78 28.03
CA ALA A 548 -6.14 -26.57 28.50
C ALA A 548 -5.04 -26.62 27.42
N GLN A 549 -3.78 -26.59 27.81
CA GLN A 549 -2.63 -26.76 26.91
C GLN A 549 -1.60 -27.69 27.54
N ALA A 550 -1.10 -28.64 26.75
CA ALA A 550 -0.10 -29.59 27.21
C ALA A 550 1.18 -28.85 27.65
N GLY A 551 1.67 -29.16 28.86
CA GLY A 551 2.90 -28.58 29.40
C GLY A 551 2.82 -27.10 29.79
N GLN A 552 1.63 -26.49 29.79
CA GLN A 552 1.44 -25.09 30.16
C GLN A 552 0.27 -24.93 31.13
N THR A 553 0.25 -23.83 31.88
CA THR A 553 -0.88 -23.43 32.73
C THR A 553 -1.45 -22.10 32.21
N PRO A 554 -2.33 -22.13 31.20
CA PRO A 554 -2.98 -20.94 30.69
C PRO A 554 -3.65 -20.16 31.83
N THR A 555 -3.36 -18.87 31.93
CA THR A 555 -3.79 -18.03 33.05
C THR A 555 -4.70 -16.90 32.60
N LEU A 556 -5.90 -16.82 33.17
CA LEU A 556 -6.77 -15.65 33.09
C LEU A 556 -6.51 -14.76 34.32
N TYR A 557 -5.77 -13.67 34.12
CA TYR A 557 -5.47 -12.70 35.17
C TYR A 557 -6.39 -11.48 35.07
N ILE A 558 -7.17 -11.24 36.12
CA ILE A 558 -8.02 -10.05 36.27
C ILE A 558 -7.33 -9.06 37.21
N GLY A 559 -6.73 -8.00 36.68
CA GLY A 559 -5.95 -7.01 37.43
C GLY A 559 -6.76 -6.15 38.44
N PRO A 560 -6.08 -5.38 39.32
CA PRO A 560 -6.75 -4.52 40.30
C PRO A 560 -7.74 -3.53 39.68
N GLY A 561 -8.95 -3.48 40.21
CA GLY A 561 -10.03 -2.63 39.67
C GLY A 561 -10.55 -3.06 38.29
N SER A 562 -9.97 -4.11 37.68
CA SER A 562 -10.53 -4.71 36.47
C SER A 562 -11.79 -5.52 36.80
N ARG A 563 -12.63 -5.74 35.79
CA ARG A 563 -13.85 -6.54 35.93
C ARG A 563 -14.10 -7.43 34.74
N ILE A 564 -14.48 -8.68 34.97
CA ILE A 564 -15.12 -9.53 33.95
C ILE A 564 -16.60 -9.70 34.33
N VAL A 565 -17.50 -9.51 33.36
CA VAL A 565 -18.93 -9.74 33.52
C VAL A 565 -19.38 -10.78 32.51
N VAL A 566 -19.92 -11.89 33.01
CA VAL A 566 -20.63 -12.88 32.19
C VAL A 566 -22.12 -12.58 32.31
N ARG A 567 -22.71 -12.08 31.22
CA ARG A 567 -24.13 -11.71 31.16
C ARG A 567 -25.02 -12.94 31.13
N LYS A 568 -26.31 -12.75 31.44
CA LYS A 568 -27.34 -13.79 31.30
C LYS A 568 -27.25 -14.50 29.94
N GLY A 569 -27.17 -15.83 29.94
CA GLY A 569 -27.01 -16.66 28.74
C GLY A 569 -25.57 -16.79 28.22
N GLY A 570 -24.61 -16.05 28.78
CA GLY A 570 -23.17 -16.22 28.48
C GLY A 570 -22.53 -17.35 29.32
N LEU A 571 -21.34 -17.77 28.92
CA LEU A 571 -20.54 -18.80 29.60
C LEU A 571 -19.10 -18.34 29.81
N LEU A 572 -18.54 -18.62 30.99
CA LEU A 572 -17.10 -18.69 31.22
C LEU A 572 -16.71 -20.13 31.61
N GLU A 573 -15.80 -20.74 30.85
CA GLU A 573 -15.31 -22.10 31.04
C GLU A 573 -13.80 -22.09 31.39
N LEU A 574 -13.43 -22.74 32.49
CA LEU A 574 -12.04 -23.02 32.85
C LEU A 574 -11.78 -24.52 32.69
N GLN A 575 -10.95 -24.88 31.72
CA GLN A 575 -10.60 -26.28 31.42
C GLN A 575 -9.52 -26.83 32.38
N PRO A 576 -9.27 -28.16 32.40
CA PRO A 576 -8.23 -28.75 33.25
C PRO A 576 -6.88 -28.03 33.14
N HIS A 577 -6.16 -27.95 34.26
CA HIS A 577 -4.81 -27.37 34.33
C HIS A 577 -4.72 -25.91 33.88
N THR A 578 -5.81 -25.16 33.98
CA THR A 578 -5.82 -23.71 33.79
C THR A 578 -5.88 -22.97 35.12
N ARG A 579 -5.61 -21.67 35.09
CA ARG A 579 -5.56 -20.83 36.30
C ARG A 579 -6.34 -19.54 36.13
N LEU A 580 -7.26 -19.26 37.05
CA LEU A 580 -7.92 -17.96 37.21
C LEU A 580 -7.26 -17.21 38.38
N VAL A 581 -6.73 -16.01 38.13
CA VAL A 581 -6.13 -15.15 39.16
C VAL A 581 -6.91 -13.84 39.24
N LEU A 582 -7.47 -13.55 40.42
CA LEU A 582 -8.37 -12.43 40.67
C LEU A 582 -7.71 -11.41 41.58
N ALA A 583 -7.25 -10.30 41.03
CA ALA A 583 -6.95 -9.07 41.77
C ALA A 583 -8.07 -8.01 41.64
N GLY A 584 -8.90 -8.14 40.61
CA GLY A 584 -10.15 -7.39 40.38
C GLY A 584 -11.39 -8.23 40.66
N GLU A 585 -12.42 -8.09 39.83
CA GLU A 585 -13.73 -8.73 40.06
C GLU A 585 -14.17 -9.62 38.88
N LEU A 586 -14.61 -10.84 39.17
CA LEU A 586 -15.40 -11.66 38.24
C LEU A 586 -16.86 -11.67 38.71
N VAL A 587 -17.78 -11.25 37.84
CA VAL A 587 -19.24 -11.25 38.07
C VAL A 587 -19.92 -12.17 37.07
N VAL A 588 -20.62 -13.18 37.57
CA VAL A 588 -21.46 -14.10 36.80
C VAL A 588 -22.91 -13.80 37.17
N GLU A 589 -23.63 -13.19 36.24
CA GLU A 589 -25.00 -12.72 36.45
C GLU A 589 -26.01 -13.87 36.57
N GLU A 590 -27.23 -13.55 37.00
CA GLU A 590 -28.32 -14.52 37.02
C GLU A 590 -28.63 -15.06 35.62
N GLY A 591 -28.69 -16.39 35.50
CA GLY A 591 -28.86 -17.08 34.22
C GLY A 591 -27.61 -17.10 33.33
N ALA A 592 -26.46 -16.60 33.80
CA ALA A 592 -25.16 -16.87 33.20
C ALA A 592 -24.61 -18.24 33.67
N ARG A 593 -23.57 -18.73 32.99
CA ARG A 593 -22.93 -20.00 33.30
C ARG A 593 -21.46 -19.80 33.65
N PHE A 594 -20.98 -20.48 34.69
CA PHE A 594 -19.57 -20.52 35.06
C PHE A 594 -19.16 -21.95 35.38
N TYR A 595 -18.39 -22.54 34.48
CA TYR A 595 -17.86 -23.88 34.64
C TYR A 595 -16.37 -23.81 35.00
N GLN A 596 -16.00 -24.45 36.10
CA GLN A 596 -14.61 -24.63 36.51
C GLN A 596 -14.34 -26.12 36.65
N ASP A 597 -13.44 -26.64 35.83
CA ASP A 597 -12.97 -28.02 35.95
C ASP A 597 -12.30 -28.26 37.31
N PRO A 598 -12.44 -29.45 37.94
CA PRO A 598 -11.79 -29.75 39.21
C PRO A 598 -10.26 -29.58 39.21
N LEU A 599 -9.61 -29.70 38.05
CA LEU A 599 -8.18 -29.52 37.88
C LEU A 599 -7.79 -28.06 37.55
N ALA A 600 -8.76 -27.17 37.40
CA ALA A 600 -8.52 -25.73 37.23
C ALA A 600 -8.40 -25.04 38.59
N GLN A 601 -7.46 -24.10 38.70
CA GLN A 601 -7.16 -23.39 39.95
C GLN A 601 -7.73 -21.98 39.93
N THR A 602 -8.33 -21.55 41.04
CA THR A 602 -8.74 -20.14 41.24
C THR A 602 -8.01 -19.56 42.44
N GLN A 603 -7.35 -18.41 42.24
CA GLN A 603 -6.63 -17.69 43.29
C GLN A 603 -7.15 -16.25 43.43
N LEU A 604 -7.47 -15.85 44.66
CA LEU A 604 -7.72 -14.47 45.01
C LEU A 604 -6.42 -13.78 45.43
N VAL A 605 -6.19 -12.56 44.94
CA VAL A 605 -5.03 -11.74 45.25
C VAL A 605 -5.52 -10.38 45.73
N GLY A 606 -5.07 -9.93 46.90
CA GLY A 606 -5.47 -8.64 47.48
C GLY A 606 -6.99 -8.52 47.63
N ARG A 607 -7.59 -7.54 46.93
CA ARG A 607 -9.03 -7.26 46.99
C ARG A 607 -9.86 -8.00 45.92
N GLY A 608 -9.30 -9.06 45.34
CA GLY A 608 -9.96 -9.89 44.34
C GLY A 608 -11.32 -10.42 44.81
N ARG A 609 -12.32 -10.45 43.92
CA ARG A 609 -13.67 -10.92 44.22
C ARG A 609 -14.20 -11.85 43.12
N LEU A 610 -14.84 -12.93 43.55
CA LEU A 610 -15.65 -13.80 42.71
C LEU A 610 -17.11 -13.67 43.16
N ARG A 611 -17.98 -13.20 42.28
CA ARG A 611 -19.42 -13.06 42.52
C ARG A 611 -20.19 -13.91 41.53
N VAL A 612 -20.78 -14.99 42.01
CA VAL A 612 -21.60 -15.90 41.21
C VAL A 612 -23.02 -15.85 41.76
N ALA A 613 -23.98 -15.46 40.92
CA ALA A 613 -25.40 -15.43 41.31
C ALA A 613 -25.88 -16.83 41.72
N ALA A 614 -26.85 -16.91 42.66
CA ALA A 614 -27.34 -18.18 43.19
C ALA A 614 -27.87 -19.14 42.12
N ASN A 615 -28.50 -18.59 41.08
CA ASN A 615 -29.08 -19.34 39.96
C ASN A 615 -28.12 -19.47 38.75
N ALA A 616 -26.84 -19.14 38.90
CA ALA A 616 -25.86 -19.37 37.83
C ALA A 616 -25.51 -20.86 37.77
N SER A 617 -25.65 -21.47 36.59
CA SER A 617 -25.34 -22.89 36.43
C SER A 617 -23.83 -23.13 36.47
N ARG A 618 -23.44 -24.18 37.19
CA ARG A 618 -22.06 -24.68 37.30
C ARG A 618 -21.83 -25.99 36.53
N GLN A 619 -22.85 -26.49 35.85
CA GLN A 619 -22.74 -27.73 35.10
C GLN A 619 -21.96 -27.50 33.81
N ARG A 620 -21.20 -28.52 33.40
CA ARG A 620 -20.51 -28.53 32.11
C ARG A 620 -21.57 -28.48 31.00
N PRO A 621 -21.39 -27.66 29.96
CA PRO A 621 -22.17 -27.82 28.74
C PRO A 621 -21.93 -29.23 28.18
N ASN A 622 -23.00 -29.96 27.87
CA ASN A 622 -22.92 -31.24 27.19
C ASN A 622 -22.32 -31.10 25.80
#